data_AF-A0AAD1RU76-F1
#
_entry.id   AF-A0AAD1RU76-F1
#
_cell.length_a   1.000
_cell.length_b   1.000
_cell.length_c   1.000
_cell.angle_alpha   90.00
_cell.angle_beta   90.00
_cell.angle_gamma   90.00
#
_symmetry.space_group_name_H-M   'P 1'
#
loop_
_entity.id
_entity.type
_entity.pdbx_description
1 polymer ?
#
loop_
_entity_poly.entity_id
_entity_poly.type
_entity_poly.pdbx_seq_one_letter_code
_entity_poly.pdbx_strand_id
1 'polypeptide(L)'
;MLKHSGNHIDHKSGKVLKILTKKHASDLVLVIGTGVSAAVTPGVPALRSWRCCIEAIIDAAEQFEVLHPGDVVEFRKRTLREQDLLVVAHDLIRKMSPRTGDNKPSFFQDCLMEVYDNLESHIQNPTVLESIISLMDKGAMVLTTNYDNLLELYGQKMGKPMESLDLNDKVKVMQWVQSCIQYGVLHIHGLYTDPCGMILDPCGYKDVVQDFELIDELQSLYGKKSFVFLGCGETLRDQIFQALFLYTVQNKVSMEH
;
A
#
# COMPACT_ATOMS: atom_id res chain seq x y z
N MET A 1 -38.66 -26.88 1.57
CA MET A 1 -38.88 -25.57 2.22
C MET A 1 -37.52 -24.97 2.53
N LEU A 2 -36.90 -24.36 1.52
CA LEU A 2 -35.59 -23.70 1.61
C LEU A 2 -35.84 -22.21 1.79
N LYS A 3 -35.40 -21.62 2.90
CA LYS A 3 -35.36 -20.16 3.09
C LYS A 3 -33.98 -19.67 2.67
N HIS A 4 -33.96 -18.87 1.61
CA HIS A 4 -32.82 -18.07 1.20
C HIS A 4 -32.47 -17.03 2.27
N SER A 5 -31.20 -17.00 2.67
CA SER A 5 -30.58 -15.91 3.41
C SER A 5 -29.85 -14.99 2.42
N GLY A 6 -30.50 -13.91 2.02
CA GLY A 6 -29.90 -12.81 1.26
C GLY A 6 -30.71 -11.56 1.51
N ASN A 7 -30.11 -10.54 2.16
CA ASN A 7 -30.55 -9.12 2.13
C ASN A 7 -29.79 -8.16 3.09
N HIS A 8 -28.62 -8.50 3.62
CA HIS A 8 -27.90 -7.57 4.51
C HIS A 8 -26.82 -6.67 3.88
N ILE A 9 -26.50 -6.84 2.59
CA ILE A 9 -25.37 -6.13 1.94
C ILE A 9 -25.80 -4.82 1.24
N ASP A 10 -27.00 -4.75 0.65
CA ASP A 10 -27.40 -3.60 -0.20
C ASP A 10 -27.67 -2.28 0.55
N HIS A 11 -28.17 -2.34 1.78
CA HIS A 11 -28.61 -1.12 2.50
C HIS A 11 -27.47 -0.26 3.03
N LYS A 12 -26.30 -0.85 3.33
CA LYS A 12 -25.12 -0.13 3.84
C LYS A 12 -24.36 0.56 2.71
N SER A 13 -24.08 -0.16 1.62
CA SER A 13 -23.38 0.38 0.45
C SER A 13 -24.10 1.59 -0.13
N GLY A 14 -25.44 1.56 -0.19
CA GLY A 14 -26.24 2.69 -0.64
C GLY A 14 -26.21 3.92 0.28
N LYS A 15 -25.93 3.76 1.59
CA LYS A 15 -25.76 4.88 2.52
C LYS A 15 -24.38 5.52 2.39
N VAL A 16 -23.33 4.71 2.31
CA VAL A 16 -21.95 5.18 2.09
C VAL A 16 -21.86 5.96 0.78
N LEU A 17 -22.43 5.43 -0.30
CA LEU A 17 -22.45 6.12 -1.59
C LEU A 17 -23.16 7.50 -1.49
N LYS A 18 -24.28 7.57 -0.76
CA LYS A 18 -25.00 8.83 -0.54
C LYS A 18 -24.21 9.84 0.27
N ILE A 19 -23.39 9.40 1.23
CA ILE A 19 -22.51 10.29 1.99
C ILE A 19 -21.39 10.82 1.08
N LEU A 20 -20.75 9.93 0.31
CA LEU A 20 -19.68 10.30 -0.62
C LEU A 20 -20.15 11.25 -1.73
N THR A 21 -21.37 11.07 -2.26
CA THR A 21 -21.93 12.00 -3.28
C THR A 21 -22.11 13.43 -2.79
N LYS A 22 -22.08 13.67 -1.47
CA LYS A 22 -22.18 15.00 -0.86
C LYS A 22 -20.83 15.63 -0.53
N LYS A 23 -19.72 14.90 -0.71
CA LYS A 23 -18.37 15.37 -0.43
C LYS A 23 -17.70 15.88 -1.71
N HIS A 24 -16.92 16.95 -1.61
CA HIS A 24 -16.05 17.35 -2.71
C HIS A 24 -14.84 16.40 -2.75
N ALA A 25 -14.31 16.14 -3.95
CA ALA A 25 -13.14 15.27 -4.09
C ALA A 25 -11.93 15.83 -3.31
N SER A 26 -11.78 17.16 -3.23
CA SER A 26 -10.79 17.84 -2.41
C SER A 26 -10.88 17.54 -0.91
N ASP A 27 -12.02 17.04 -0.43
CA ASP A 27 -12.21 16.64 0.96
C ASP A 27 -11.83 15.18 1.21
N LEU A 28 -11.40 14.45 0.17
CA LEU A 28 -11.13 13.03 0.24
C LEU A 28 -9.63 12.72 0.35
N VAL A 29 -9.33 11.71 1.16
CA VAL A 29 -8.06 10.98 1.12
C VAL A 29 -8.40 9.54 0.72
N LEU A 30 -7.96 9.13 -0.46
CA LEU A 30 -8.13 7.76 -0.93
C LEU A 30 -6.98 6.91 -0.37
N VAL A 31 -7.34 5.90 0.41
CA VAL A 31 -6.40 4.89 0.92
C VAL A 31 -6.49 3.68 0.01
N ILE A 32 -5.44 3.46 -0.77
CA ILE A 32 -5.38 2.39 -1.77
C ILE A 32 -4.66 1.19 -1.17
N GLY A 33 -5.34 0.05 -1.13
CA GLY A 33 -4.77 -1.25 -0.76
C GLY A 33 -4.57 -2.16 -1.97
N THR A 34 -4.00 -3.33 -1.70
CA THR A 34 -3.55 -4.29 -2.72
C THR A 34 -4.71 -4.83 -3.57
N GLY A 35 -5.95 -4.78 -3.06
CA GLY A 35 -7.13 -5.16 -3.82
C GLY A 35 -7.39 -4.29 -5.06
N VAL A 36 -6.90 -3.05 -5.10
CA VAL A 36 -6.96 -2.21 -6.31
C VAL A 36 -6.00 -2.77 -7.36
N SER A 37 -4.73 -3.00 -7.01
CA SER A 37 -3.74 -3.58 -7.91
C SER A 37 -4.21 -4.96 -8.42
N ALA A 38 -4.72 -5.81 -7.53
CA ALA A 38 -5.29 -7.12 -7.89
C ALA A 38 -6.45 -7.05 -8.89
N ALA A 39 -7.35 -6.06 -8.75
CA ALA A 39 -8.50 -5.89 -9.64
C ALA A 39 -8.08 -5.41 -11.04
N VAL A 40 -7.04 -4.56 -11.11
CA VAL A 40 -6.52 -3.99 -12.36
C VAL A 40 -5.71 -5.02 -13.14
N THR A 41 -4.90 -5.83 -12.44
CA THR A 41 -3.99 -6.82 -13.01
C THR A 41 -4.31 -8.23 -12.50
N PRO A 42 -5.50 -8.79 -12.80
CA PRO A 42 -5.92 -10.10 -12.26
C PRO A 42 -5.00 -11.27 -12.67
N GLY A 43 -4.23 -11.06 -13.76
CA GLY A 43 -3.23 -11.99 -14.26
C GLY A 43 -1.91 -12.02 -13.48
N VAL A 44 -1.67 -11.09 -12.53
CA VAL A 44 -0.44 -11.02 -11.73
C VAL A 44 -0.69 -11.68 -10.37
N PRO A 45 -0.19 -12.90 -10.12
CA PRO A 45 -0.48 -13.63 -8.88
C PRO A 45 0.06 -12.93 -7.63
N ALA A 46 1.24 -12.31 -7.73
CA ALA A 46 1.91 -11.62 -6.62
C ALA A 46 1.04 -10.54 -5.96
N LEU A 47 0.16 -9.90 -6.74
CA LEU A 47 -0.72 -8.83 -6.27
C LEU A 47 -2.03 -9.34 -5.64
N ARG A 48 -2.27 -10.65 -5.54
CA ARG A 48 -3.54 -11.18 -5.02
C ARG A 48 -3.65 -11.13 -3.49
N SER A 49 -2.52 -11.29 -2.81
CA SER A 49 -2.46 -11.28 -1.35
C SER A 49 -1.01 -11.09 -0.88
N TRP A 50 -0.85 -10.76 0.41
CA TRP A 50 0.48 -10.69 1.03
C TRP A 50 1.24 -12.02 0.96
N ARG A 51 0.55 -13.16 1.13
CA ARG A 51 1.13 -14.48 0.91
C ARG A 51 1.69 -14.59 -0.51
N CYS A 52 0.87 -14.26 -1.52
CA CYS A 52 1.28 -14.42 -2.91
C CYS A 52 2.47 -13.52 -3.28
N CYS A 53 2.55 -12.33 -2.68
CA CYS A 53 3.73 -11.46 -2.80
C CYS A 53 4.98 -12.15 -2.24
N ILE A 54 4.92 -12.68 -1.01
CA ILE A 54 6.05 -13.40 -0.40
C ILE A 54 6.44 -14.63 -1.24
N GLU A 55 5.47 -15.40 -1.73
CA GLU A 55 5.71 -16.56 -2.61
C GLU A 55 6.43 -16.13 -3.89
N ALA A 56 6.00 -15.05 -4.54
CA ALA A 56 6.63 -14.53 -5.75
C ALA A 56 8.08 -14.06 -5.50
N ILE A 57 8.34 -13.43 -4.34
CA ILE A 57 9.71 -13.04 -3.96
C ILE A 57 10.59 -14.28 -3.71
N ILE A 58 10.05 -15.34 -3.10
CA ILE A 58 10.77 -16.61 -2.92
C ILE A 58 11.10 -17.24 -4.27
N ASP A 59 10.15 -17.23 -5.22
CA ASP A 59 10.34 -17.77 -6.56
C ASP A 59 11.42 -16.99 -7.33
N ALA A 60 11.40 -15.66 -7.27
CA ALA A 60 12.44 -14.80 -7.85
C ALA A 60 13.81 -15.08 -7.22
N ALA A 61 13.86 -15.24 -5.90
CA ALA A 61 15.10 -15.54 -5.17
C ALA A 61 15.67 -16.93 -5.50
N GLU A 62 14.82 -17.92 -5.77
CA GLU A 62 15.22 -19.24 -6.27
C GLU A 62 15.76 -19.13 -7.70
N GLN A 63 15.07 -18.39 -8.58
CA GLN A 63 15.49 -18.18 -9.97
C GLN A 63 16.83 -17.44 -10.09
N PHE A 64 17.08 -16.46 -9.20
CA PHE A 64 18.34 -15.74 -9.13
C PHE A 64 19.43 -16.48 -8.35
N GLU A 65 19.15 -17.69 -7.84
CA GLU A 65 20.07 -18.51 -7.05
C GLU A 65 20.61 -17.78 -5.80
N VAL A 66 19.82 -16.86 -5.24
CA VAL A 66 20.16 -16.05 -4.06
C VAL A 66 19.94 -16.83 -2.77
N LEU A 67 18.96 -17.74 -2.77
CA LEU A 67 18.66 -18.62 -1.64
C LEU A 67 19.16 -20.04 -1.90
N HIS A 68 19.73 -20.65 -0.87
CA HIS A 68 20.04 -22.08 -0.92
C HIS A 68 18.73 -22.88 -1.07
N PRO A 69 18.69 -23.98 -1.86
CA PRO A 69 17.46 -24.74 -2.10
C PRO A 69 16.75 -25.22 -0.82
N GLY A 70 17.53 -25.56 0.22
CA GLY A 70 16.98 -25.90 1.54
C GLY A 70 16.25 -24.74 2.23
N ASP A 71 16.71 -23.51 2.05
CA ASP A 71 16.04 -22.31 2.59
C ASP A 71 14.74 -22.03 1.82
N VAL A 72 14.73 -22.20 0.49
CA VAL A 72 13.53 -22.05 -0.35
C VAL A 72 12.41 -22.99 0.13
N VAL A 73 12.73 -24.26 0.35
CA VAL A 73 11.77 -25.26 0.85
C VAL A 73 11.21 -24.85 2.22
N GLU A 74 12.07 -24.38 3.13
CA GLU A 74 11.65 -23.96 4.47
C GLU A 74 10.77 -22.69 4.42
N PHE A 75 11.14 -21.68 3.63
CA PHE A 75 10.35 -20.47 3.46
C PHE A 75 8.98 -20.74 2.84
N ARG A 76 8.89 -21.60 1.81
CA ARG A 76 7.60 -22.03 1.23
C ARG A 76 6.73 -22.72 2.28
N LYS A 77 7.31 -23.63 3.08
CA LYS A 77 6.59 -24.33 4.16
C LYS A 77 6.09 -23.39 5.25
N ARG A 78 6.88 -22.38 5.64
CA ARG A 78 6.47 -21.35 6.61
C ARG A 78 5.34 -20.50 6.06
N THR A 79 5.44 -20.07 4.81
CA THR A 79 4.41 -19.28 4.11
C THR A 79 3.08 -20.03 4.01
N LEU A 80 3.10 -21.36 3.85
CA LEU A 80 1.92 -22.23 3.83
C LEU A 80 1.13 -22.27 5.16
N ARG A 81 1.77 -21.94 6.29
CA ARG A 81 1.11 -21.98 7.61
C ARG A 81 0.28 -20.73 7.93
N GLU A 82 0.39 -19.67 7.11
CA GLU A 82 -0.25 -18.34 7.26
C GLU A 82 0.05 -17.58 8.56
N GLN A 83 0.58 -18.26 9.59
CA GLN A 83 1.03 -17.66 10.83
C GLN A 83 2.33 -16.88 10.58
N ASP A 84 2.32 -15.61 10.98
CA ASP A 84 3.48 -14.72 11.02
C ASP A 84 4.17 -14.44 9.67
N LEU A 85 3.40 -14.19 8.60
CA LEU A 85 3.94 -13.78 7.29
C LEU A 85 4.89 -12.57 7.37
N LEU A 86 4.69 -11.69 8.35
CA LEU A 86 5.61 -10.58 8.62
C LEU A 86 7.00 -11.07 9.04
N VAL A 87 7.06 -12.08 9.92
CA VAL A 87 8.31 -12.70 10.38
C VAL A 87 8.98 -13.43 9.22
N VAL A 88 8.19 -14.09 8.35
CA VAL A 88 8.69 -14.72 7.13
C VAL A 88 9.36 -13.67 6.22
N ALA A 89 8.68 -12.55 5.93
CA ALA A 89 9.22 -11.48 5.12
C ALA A 89 10.50 -10.88 5.71
N HIS A 90 10.51 -10.60 7.01
CA HIS A 90 11.69 -10.08 7.71
C HIS A 90 12.89 -11.04 7.64
N ASP A 91 12.68 -12.35 7.88
CA ASP A 91 13.75 -13.35 7.78
C ASP A 91 14.25 -13.51 6.34
N LEU A 92 13.35 -13.46 5.37
CA LEU A 92 13.66 -13.55 3.94
C LEU A 92 14.59 -12.40 3.51
N ILE A 93 14.28 -11.17 3.91
CA ILE A 93 15.11 -9.99 3.62
C ILE A 93 16.45 -10.09 4.29
N ARG A 94 16.49 -10.46 5.57
CA ARG A 94 17.76 -10.62 6.29
C ARG A 94 18.67 -11.67 5.62
N LYS A 95 18.09 -12.69 5.00
CA LYS A 95 18.81 -13.72 4.27
C LYS A 95 19.36 -13.21 2.93
N MET A 96 18.59 -12.36 2.23
CA MET A 96 18.93 -11.83 0.89
C MET A 96 19.69 -10.50 0.91
N SER A 97 19.75 -9.82 2.05
CA SER A 97 20.43 -8.53 2.23
C SER A 97 21.61 -8.68 3.19
N PRO A 98 22.75 -9.25 2.75
CA PRO A 98 23.93 -9.36 3.60
C PRO A 98 24.39 -7.98 4.08
N ARG A 99 24.79 -7.88 5.35
CA ARG A 99 25.27 -6.65 6.00
C ARG A 99 26.66 -6.21 5.52
N THR A 100 26.91 -6.23 4.22
CA THR A 100 28.12 -5.63 3.67
C THR A 100 27.84 -4.15 3.47
N GLY A 101 28.55 -3.31 4.22
CA GLY A 101 28.44 -1.86 4.10
C GLY A 101 28.61 -1.38 2.65
N ASP A 102 27.82 -0.36 2.34
CA ASP A 102 27.90 0.55 1.19
C ASP A 102 27.25 0.09 -0.13
N ASN A 103 26.19 0.84 -0.48
CA ASN A 103 25.73 1.25 -1.82
C ASN A 103 25.46 0.18 -2.91
N LYS A 104 25.38 -1.11 -2.58
CA LYS A 104 24.93 -2.12 -3.55
C LYS A 104 23.43 -2.39 -3.42
N PRO A 105 22.68 -2.46 -4.55
CA PRO A 105 21.36 -3.07 -4.58
C PRO A 105 21.41 -4.42 -3.86
N SER A 106 20.52 -4.61 -2.89
CA SER A 106 20.43 -5.92 -2.22
C SER A 106 19.78 -6.92 -3.17
N PHE A 107 20.10 -8.21 -3.05
CA PHE A 107 19.40 -9.23 -3.86
C PHE A 107 17.89 -9.23 -3.61
N PHE A 108 17.45 -8.74 -2.46
CA PHE A 108 16.05 -8.48 -2.18
C PHE A 108 15.44 -7.43 -3.13
N GLN A 109 16.19 -6.37 -3.45
CA GLN A 109 15.77 -5.38 -4.45
C GLN A 109 15.58 -6.03 -5.82
N ASP A 110 16.54 -6.86 -6.25
CA ASP A 110 16.44 -7.54 -7.54
C ASP A 110 15.19 -8.43 -7.61
N CYS A 111 14.89 -9.15 -6.51
CA CYS A 111 13.67 -9.95 -6.41
C CYS A 111 12.40 -9.10 -6.46
N LEU A 112 12.38 -7.93 -5.83
CA LEU A 112 11.25 -7.01 -5.88
C LEU A 112 11.05 -6.44 -7.27
N MET A 113 12.14 -6.07 -7.96
CA MET A 113 12.08 -5.63 -9.35
C MET A 113 11.52 -6.74 -10.23
N GLU A 114 11.95 -8.00 -10.08
CA GLU A 114 11.37 -9.12 -10.83
C GLU A 114 9.84 -9.26 -10.62
N VAL A 115 9.37 -9.01 -9.40
CA VAL A 115 7.95 -9.14 -9.05
C VAL A 115 7.10 -7.96 -9.54
N TYR A 116 7.64 -6.74 -9.49
CA TYR A 116 6.89 -5.49 -9.69
C TYR A 116 7.28 -4.69 -10.93
N ASP A 117 8.31 -5.08 -11.67
CA ASP A 117 8.66 -4.43 -12.93
C ASP A 117 7.60 -4.72 -14.01
N ASN A 118 7.41 -3.76 -14.91
CA ASN A 118 6.52 -3.88 -16.07
C ASN A 118 5.04 -4.23 -15.75
N LEU A 119 4.55 -3.95 -14.53
CA LEU A 119 3.14 -4.19 -14.13
C LEU A 119 2.13 -3.48 -15.04
N GLU A 120 2.49 -2.34 -15.62
CA GLU A 120 1.64 -1.57 -16.52
C GLU A 120 1.27 -2.34 -17.79
N SER A 121 2.12 -3.29 -18.21
CA SER A 121 1.82 -4.20 -19.34
C SER A 121 0.77 -5.25 -19.00
N HIS A 122 0.52 -5.48 -17.70
CA HIS A 122 -0.43 -6.46 -17.19
C HIS A 122 -1.80 -5.85 -16.84
N ILE A 123 -1.99 -4.55 -17.07
CA ILE A 123 -3.27 -3.84 -16.85
C ILE A 123 -4.33 -4.42 -17.79
N GLN A 124 -5.40 -4.97 -17.22
CA GLN A 124 -6.55 -5.49 -17.97
C GLN A 124 -7.82 -4.65 -17.71
N ASN A 125 -8.00 -4.17 -16.47
CA ASN A 125 -9.20 -3.41 -16.06
C ASN A 125 -8.80 -2.06 -15.44
N PRO A 126 -8.54 -1.01 -16.23
CA PRO A 126 -8.03 0.27 -15.72
C PRO A 126 -9.10 1.13 -15.04
N THR A 127 -10.38 0.78 -15.11
CA THR A 127 -11.50 1.64 -14.69
C THR A 127 -11.38 2.20 -13.27
N VAL A 128 -10.85 1.40 -12.33
CA VAL A 128 -10.63 1.88 -10.96
C VAL A 128 -9.50 2.92 -10.89
N LEU A 129 -8.41 2.73 -11.64
CA LEU A 129 -7.32 3.71 -11.74
C LEU A 129 -7.79 5.00 -12.40
N GLU A 130 -8.56 4.89 -13.49
CA GLU A 130 -9.19 6.04 -14.16
C GLU A 130 -10.09 6.83 -13.22
N SER A 131 -10.87 6.13 -12.40
CA SER A 131 -11.74 6.76 -11.41
C SER A 131 -10.94 7.47 -10.32
N ILE A 132 -9.84 6.86 -9.84
CA ILE A 132 -8.93 7.47 -8.87
C ILE A 132 -8.29 8.73 -9.46
N ILE A 133 -7.75 8.67 -10.68
CA ILE A 133 -7.15 9.81 -11.37
C ILE A 133 -8.19 10.92 -11.57
N SER A 134 -9.43 10.60 -11.94
CA SER A 134 -10.51 11.60 -12.07
C SER A 134 -10.86 12.28 -10.75
N LEU A 135 -10.68 11.60 -9.61
CA LEU A 135 -10.82 12.21 -8.29
C LEU A 135 -9.62 13.09 -7.94
N MET A 136 -8.39 12.68 -8.30
CA MET A 136 -7.18 13.50 -8.15
C MET A 136 -7.24 14.78 -9.00
N ASP A 137 -7.80 14.71 -10.21
CA ASP A 137 -8.08 15.87 -11.06
C ASP A 137 -8.94 16.93 -10.33
N LYS A 138 -9.76 16.49 -9.38
CA LYS A 138 -10.65 17.31 -8.55
C LYS A 138 -10.12 17.55 -7.13
N GLY A 139 -8.85 17.21 -6.88
CA GLY A 139 -8.14 17.52 -5.64
C GLY A 139 -8.15 16.42 -4.57
N ALA A 140 -8.64 15.21 -4.88
CA ALA A 140 -8.51 14.09 -3.92
C ALA A 140 -7.04 13.72 -3.72
N MET A 141 -6.66 13.51 -2.46
CA MET A 141 -5.33 13.05 -2.09
C MET A 141 -5.28 11.52 -2.11
N VAL A 142 -4.10 10.96 -2.36
CA VAL A 142 -3.91 9.50 -2.41
C VAL A 142 -2.75 9.08 -1.53
N LEU A 143 -3.00 8.06 -0.70
CA LEU A 143 -1.97 7.32 0.01
C LEU A 143 -2.18 5.81 -0.19
N THR A 144 -1.11 5.04 -0.06
CA THR A 144 -1.17 3.59 -0.23
C THR A 144 -0.30 2.85 0.78
N THR A 145 -0.74 1.64 1.11
CA THR A 145 0.06 0.62 1.82
C THR A 145 0.71 -0.37 0.86
N ASN A 146 0.60 -0.16 -0.46
CA ASN A 146 1.19 -1.03 -1.45
C ASN A 146 2.63 -0.64 -1.72
N TYR A 147 3.44 -1.64 -2.07
CA TYR A 147 4.82 -1.42 -2.53
C TYR A 147 4.90 -1.11 -4.01
N ASP A 148 3.88 -1.46 -4.82
CA ASP A 148 3.80 -1.16 -6.26
C ASP A 148 3.44 0.30 -6.54
N ASN A 149 3.81 0.81 -7.72
CA ASN A 149 3.49 2.15 -8.23
C ASN A 149 2.53 2.12 -9.43
N LEU A 150 1.61 1.15 -9.46
CA LEU A 150 0.76 0.91 -10.65
C LEU A 150 -0.13 2.12 -11.01
N LEU A 151 -0.62 2.85 -10.01
CA LEU A 151 -1.43 4.05 -10.22
C LEU A 151 -0.59 5.14 -10.92
N GLU A 152 0.64 5.34 -10.47
CA GLU A 152 1.56 6.33 -11.03
C GLU A 152 1.98 5.98 -12.44
N LEU A 153 2.35 4.72 -12.70
CA LEU A 153 2.67 4.26 -14.05
C LEU A 153 1.50 4.49 -15.02
N TYR A 154 0.28 4.15 -14.60
CA TYR A 154 -0.91 4.39 -15.40
C TYR A 154 -1.20 5.89 -15.60
N GLY A 155 -1.08 6.70 -14.54
CA GLY A 155 -1.30 8.14 -14.61
C GLY A 155 -0.28 8.86 -15.51
N GLN A 156 0.99 8.45 -15.46
CA GLN A 156 2.04 8.96 -16.36
C GLN A 156 1.73 8.64 -17.81
N LYS A 157 1.25 7.42 -18.10
CA LYS A 157 0.76 7.05 -19.44
C LYS A 157 -0.42 7.92 -19.91
N MET A 158 -1.24 8.42 -18.98
CA MET A 158 -2.30 9.40 -19.26
C MET A 158 -1.80 10.86 -19.32
N GLY A 159 -0.49 11.09 -19.21
CA GLY A 159 0.11 12.43 -19.25
C GLY A 159 -0.03 13.23 -17.95
N LYS A 160 -0.32 12.56 -16.82
CA LYS A 160 -0.37 13.20 -15.50
C LYS A 160 1.04 13.25 -14.88
N PRO A 161 1.42 14.33 -14.18
CA PRO A 161 2.72 14.44 -13.53
C PRO A 161 2.72 13.68 -12.19
N MET A 162 2.54 12.36 -12.24
CA MET A 162 2.47 11.51 -11.04
C MET A 162 3.80 11.48 -10.30
N GLU A 163 3.72 11.55 -8.98
CA GLU A 163 4.89 11.53 -8.10
C GLU A 163 4.67 10.56 -6.93
N SER A 164 5.58 9.61 -6.75
CA SER A 164 5.60 8.75 -5.56
C SER A 164 6.32 9.47 -4.42
N LEU A 165 5.69 9.46 -3.25
CA LEU A 165 6.19 10.10 -2.03
C LEU A 165 6.37 9.03 -0.95
N ASP A 166 7.38 9.17 -0.12
CA ASP A 166 7.62 8.32 1.05
C ASP A 166 7.78 9.19 2.30
N LEU A 167 7.82 8.55 3.47
CA LEU A 167 7.92 9.24 4.76
C LEU A 167 9.34 9.73 5.10
N ASN A 168 10.36 9.37 4.30
CA ASN A 168 11.73 9.83 4.51
C ASN A 168 11.91 11.26 3.99
N ASP A 169 11.13 11.71 3.00
CA ASP A 169 11.12 13.11 2.54
C ASP A 169 10.06 13.94 3.27
N LYS A 170 10.39 14.38 4.48
CA LYS A 170 9.52 15.25 5.30
C LYS A 170 9.00 16.46 4.53
N VAL A 171 9.85 17.10 3.70
CA VAL A 171 9.45 18.33 2.99
C VAL A 171 8.33 18.03 2.01
N LYS A 172 8.46 16.97 1.22
CA LYS A 172 7.41 16.56 0.30
C LYS A 172 6.16 16.07 1.02
N VAL A 173 6.28 15.35 2.13
CA VAL A 173 5.11 14.93 2.91
C VAL A 173 4.34 16.15 3.42
N MET A 174 5.03 17.17 3.96
CA MET A 174 4.37 18.40 4.40
C MET A 174 3.67 19.13 3.24
N GLN A 175 4.32 19.22 2.07
CA GLN A 175 3.69 19.78 0.86
C GLN A 175 2.46 18.97 0.41
N TRP A 176 2.52 17.65 0.53
CA TRP A 176 1.40 16.76 0.23
C TRP A 176 0.23 16.96 1.21
N VAL A 177 0.49 17.01 2.52
CA VAL A 177 -0.57 17.27 3.53
C VAL A 177 -1.25 18.63 3.29
N GLN A 178 -0.48 19.63 2.88
CA GLN A 178 -0.97 20.96 2.48
C GLN A 178 -1.70 20.99 1.12
N SER A 179 -1.87 19.84 0.46
CA SER A 179 -2.49 19.70 -0.86
C SER A 179 -1.76 20.48 -1.97
N CYS A 180 -0.45 20.71 -1.83
CA CYS A 180 0.39 21.38 -2.84
C CYS A 180 0.86 20.41 -3.95
N ILE A 181 0.81 19.09 -3.71
CA ILE A 181 1.20 18.06 -4.67
C ILE A 181 -0.06 17.31 -5.14
N GLN A 182 -0.66 17.76 -6.25
CA GLN A 182 -1.95 17.23 -6.73
C GLN A 182 -1.89 15.75 -7.12
N TYR A 183 -0.82 15.32 -7.79
CA TYR A 183 -0.65 13.95 -8.30
C TYR A 183 0.34 13.13 -7.45
N GLY A 184 0.46 13.48 -6.17
CA GLY A 184 1.32 12.80 -5.20
C GLY A 184 0.63 11.57 -4.59
N VAL A 185 1.32 10.43 -4.62
CA VAL A 185 0.90 9.18 -3.97
C VAL A 185 1.83 8.92 -2.78
N LEU A 186 1.30 8.98 -1.56
CA LEU A 186 2.09 8.72 -0.35
C LEU A 186 2.15 7.22 -0.04
N HIS A 187 3.33 6.61 -0.22
CA HIS A 187 3.64 5.22 0.15
C HIS A 187 4.11 5.15 1.59
N ILE A 188 3.20 4.81 2.49
CA ILE A 188 3.56 4.79 3.92
C ILE A 188 4.46 3.60 4.27
N HIS A 189 4.45 2.51 3.49
CA HIS A 189 5.36 1.36 3.64
C HIS A 189 6.58 1.43 2.72
N GLY A 190 6.79 2.55 2.02
CA GLY A 190 7.82 2.69 0.99
C GLY A 190 7.45 1.99 -0.32
N LEU A 191 8.40 2.00 -1.27
CA LEU A 191 8.19 1.63 -2.66
C LEU A 191 9.22 0.59 -3.12
N TYR A 192 8.84 -0.34 -3.99
CA TYR A 192 9.75 -1.40 -4.45
C TYR A 192 11.00 -0.89 -5.18
N THR A 193 10.91 0.28 -5.82
CA THR A 193 12.04 0.92 -6.52
C THR A 193 13.05 1.57 -5.56
N ASP A 194 12.67 1.76 -4.29
CA ASP A 194 13.56 2.18 -3.20
C ASP A 194 13.48 1.19 -2.02
N PRO A 195 14.19 0.05 -2.11
CA PRO A 195 14.15 -0.98 -1.06
C PRO A 195 14.71 -0.50 0.29
N CYS A 196 15.54 0.55 0.30
CA CYS A 196 16.07 1.13 1.53
C CYS A 196 14.99 1.91 2.28
N GLY A 197 14.03 2.50 1.56
CA GLY A 197 12.87 3.18 2.11
C GLY A 197 11.69 2.26 2.43
N MET A 198 11.75 0.96 2.12
CA MET A 198 10.69 0.02 2.44
C MET A 198 10.59 -0.26 3.94
N ILE A 199 9.36 -0.21 4.45
CA ILE A 199 9.07 -0.45 5.86
C ILE A 199 8.23 -1.71 6.00
N LEU A 200 8.76 -2.67 6.75
CA LEU A 200 8.17 -3.99 6.92
C LEU A 200 7.96 -4.36 8.39
N ASP A 201 8.43 -3.51 9.30
CA ASP A 201 8.23 -3.69 10.72
C ASP A 201 8.05 -2.32 11.41
N PRO A 202 7.42 -2.29 12.59
CA PRO A 202 7.17 -1.03 13.28
C PRO A 202 8.41 -0.21 13.65
N CYS A 203 9.60 -0.81 13.77
CA CYS A 203 10.82 -0.07 14.07
C CYS A 203 11.25 0.84 12.91
N GLY A 204 10.86 0.53 11.67
CA GLY A 204 11.12 1.41 10.51
C GLY A 204 10.40 2.77 10.59
N TYR A 205 9.43 2.93 11.50
CA TYR A 205 8.74 4.20 11.73
C TYR A 205 9.28 5.01 12.89
N LYS A 206 10.33 4.53 13.56
CA LYS A 206 10.79 5.15 14.82
C LYS A 206 11.08 6.64 14.65
N ASP A 207 11.76 7.01 13.57
CA ASP A 207 12.15 8.41 13.32
C ASP A 207 10.91 9.25 12.95
N VAL A 208 10.01 8.70 12.15
CA VAL A 208 8.73 9.34 11.78
C VAL A 208 7.85 9.59 13.00
N VAL A 209 7.67 8.61 13.88
CA VAL A 209 6.83 8.70 15.08
C VAL A 209 7.42 9.66 16.13
N GLN A 210 8.74 9.88 16.10
CA GLN A 210 9.42 10.84 16.96
C GLN A 210 9.40 12.27 16.40
N ASP A 211 9.06 12.45 15.12
CA ASP A 211 8.83 13.76 14.52
C ASP A 211 7.40 14.25 14.82
N PHE A 212 7.26 14.94 15.96
CA PHE A 212 5.97 15.45 16.42
C PHE A 212 5.29 16.40 15.43
N GLU A 213 6.05 17.18 14.67
CA GLU A 213 5.49 18.11 13.68
C GLU A 213 4.86 17.34 12.52
N LEU A 214 5.59 16.35 11.98
CA LEU A 214 5.11 15.50 10.90
C LEU A 214 3.87 14.69 11.33
N ILE A 215 3.90 14.12 12.53
CA ILE A 215 2.79 13.34 13.07
C ILE A 215 1.55 14.22 13.30
N ASP A 216 1.71 15.42 13.86
CA ASP A 216 0.57 16.33 14.08
C ASP A 216 -0.09 16.72 12.75
N GLU A 217 0.70 17.02 11.72
CA GLU A 217 0.18 17.40 10.41
C GLU A 217 -0.52 16.22 9.72
N LEU A 218 0.06 15.01 9.74
CA LEU A 218 -0.57 13.78 9.24
C LEU A 218 -1.89 13.47 9.96
N GLN A 219 -1.92 13.58 11.29
CA GLN A 219 -3.14 13.35 12.08
C GLN A 219 -4.18 14.44 11.86
N SER A 220 -3.78 15.67 11.56
CA SER A 220 -4.69 16.77 11.25
C SER A 220 -5.59 16.45 10.05
N LEU A 221 -5.14 15.59 9.13
CA LEU A 221 -5.94 15.13 7.99
C LEU A 221 -7.23 14.43 8.44
N TYR A 222 -7.23 13.69 9.55
CA TYR A 222 -8.44 13.04 10.07
C TYR A 222 -9.50 14.04 10.53
N GLY A 223 -9.10 15.22 10.98
CA GLY A 223 -10.03 16.30 11.33
C GLY A 223 -10.56 17.06 10.12
N LYS A 224 -9.83 17.06 9.00
CA LYS A 224 -10.09 17.92 7.83
C LYS A 224 -10.65 17.15 6.61
N LYS A 225 -10.37 15.85 6.50
CA LYS A 225 -10.65 15.02 5.32
C LYS A 225 -11.48 13.80 5.67
N SER A 226 -12.11 13.22 4.66
CA SER A 226 -12.82 11.94 4.72
C SER A 226 -11.96 10.86 4.06
N PHE A 227 -11.61 9.82 4.82
CA PHE A 227 -10.78 8.72 4.33
C PHE A 227 -11.66 7.68 3.64
N VAL A 228 -11.31 7.30 2.41
CA VAL A 228 -12.01 6.29 1.61
C VAL A 228 -11.06 5.14 1.33
N PHE A 229 -11.36 3.97 1.89
CA PHE A 229 -10.52 2.77 1.77
C PHE A 229 -10.96 1.95 0.54
N LEU A 230 -10.04 1.79 -0.42
CA LEU A 230 -10.27 1.09 -1.69
C LEU A 230 -9.36 -0.12 -1.77
N GLY A 231 -9.93 -1.33 -1.89
CA GLY A 231 -9.12 -2.56 -1.98
C GLY A 231 -8.32 -2.87 -0.71
N CYS A 232 -8.69 -2.28 0.43
CA CYS A 232 -8.07 -2.51 1.72
C CYS A 232 -8.68 -3.73 2.41
N GLY A 233 -7.92 -4.81 2.53
CA GLY A 233 -8.31 -5.97 3.34
C GLY A 233 -8.00 -5.73 4.82
N GLU A 234 -6.72 -5.80 5.16
CA GLU A 234 -6.22 -5.72 6.54
C GLU A 234 -5.66 -4.34 6.91
N THR A 235 -5.74 -3.34 6.03
CA THR A 235 -5.18 -1.98 6.24
C THR A 235 -5.67 -1.32 7.52
N LEU A 236 -6.90 -1.58 7.96
CA LEU A 236 -7.39 -1.04 9.23
C LEU A 236 -6.80 -1.72 10.46
N ARG A 237 -6.26 -2.93 10.32
CA ARG A 237 -5.52 -3.64 11.38
C ARG A 237 -4.02 -3.31 11.37
N ASP A 238 -3.56 -2.60 10.34
CA ASP A 238 -2.21 -2.10 10.25
C ASP A 238 -1.94 -1.11 11.40
N GLN A 239 -1.07 -1.52 12.32
CA GLN A 239 -0.75 -0.73 13.51
C GLN A 239 -0.06 0.58 13.16
N ILE A 240 0.61 0.64 12.02
CA ILE A 240 1.32 1.83 11.58
C ILE A 240 0.36 2.81 10.96
N PHE A 241 -0.51 2.36 10.05
CA PHE A 241 -1.59 3.23 9.57
C PHE A 241 -2.36 3.81 10.76
N GLN A 242 -2.66 2.98 11.76
CA GLN A 242 -3.30 3.45 12.99
C GLN A 242 -2.46 4.45 13.78
N ALA A 243 -1.14 4.27 13.89
CA ALA A 243 -0.27 5.18 14.63
C ALA A 243 -0.10 6.53 13.92
N LEU A 244 0.11 6.51 12.60
CA LEU A 244 0.30 7.71 11.79
C LEU A 244 -0.97 8.57 11.74
N PHE A 245 -2.13 7.94 11.70
CA PHE A 245 -3.34 8.65 11.33
C PHE A 245 -4.50 8.57 12.34
N LEU A 246 -4.58 7.50 13.13
CA LEU A 246 -5.73 7.22 14.02
C LEU A 246 -5.43 7.40 15.51
N TYR A 247 -4.21 7.76 15.89
CA TYR A 247 -3.78 7.80 17.29
C TYR A 247 -4.59 8.82 18.13
N THR A 248 -4.86 10.00 17.59
CA THR A 248 -5.61 11.07 18.26
C THR A 248 -7.13 10.97 18.14
N VAL A 249 -7.64 9.97 17.42
CA VAL A 249 -9.09 9.76 17.27
C VAL A 249 -9.65 9.17 18.56
N GLN A 250 -10.26 10.03 19.39
CA GLN A 250 -10.80 9.68 20.71
C GLN A 250 -11.92 8.62 20.68
N ASN A 251 -12.57 8.39 19.53
CA ASN A 251 -13.66 7.41 19.37
C ASN A 251 -13.46 6.52 18.13
N LYS A 252 -12.54 5.55 18.22
CA LYS A 252 -12.29 4.56 17.14
C LYS A 252 -13.53 3.72 16.78
N VAL A 253 -14.52 3.62 17.68
CA VAL A 253 -15.74 2.80 17.55
C VAL A 253 -16.78 3.40 16.59
N SER A 254 -16.69 4.70 16.26
CA SER A 254 -17.64 5.37 15.36
C SER A 254 -17.18 5.42 13.90
N MET A 255 -16.11 4.72 13.52
CA MET A 255 -15.72 4.61 12.12
C MET A 255 -16.73 3.72 11.41
N GLU A 256 -17.54 4.31 10.51
CA GLU A 256 -18.41 3.54 9.64
C GLU A 256 -17.54 2.76 8.64
N HIS A 257 -17.58 1.43 8.73
CA HIS A 257 -17.00 0.48 7.79
C HIS A 257 -18.08 -0.09 6.87
#